data_AF-A0A504BN72-F1
#
_entry.id   AF-A0A504BN72-F1
#
_cell.length_a   1.000
_cell.length_b   1.000
_cell.length_c   1.000
_cell.angle_alpha   90.00
_cell.angle_beta   90.00
_cell.angle_gamma   90.00
#
_symmetry.space_group_name_H-M   'P 1'
#
loop_
_entity.id
_entity.type
_entity.pdbx_description
1 polymer ?
#
loop_
_entity_poly.entity_id
_entity_poly.type
_entity_poly.pdbx_seq_one_letter_code
_entity_poly.pdbx_strand_id
1 'polypeptide(L)' 'MQPSALCAPVGSQPNRWETLCALQTLLPLLKRAAGDLERPDMVYWFEQADAELANIIRGRPSDTAAIPALIARSPQN' A
#
# COMPACT_ATOMS: atom_id res chain seq x y z
N MET A 1 -15.25 -31.08 -6.10
CA MET A 1 -14.34 -29.97 -6.46
C MET A 1 -14.84 -28.73 -5.76
N GLN A 2 -14.10 -28.25 -4.76
CA GLN A 2 -14.42 -26.99 -4.07
C GLN A 2 -14.11 -25.82 -5.01
N PRO A 3 -15.04 -24.86 -5.20
CA PRO A 3 -14.76 -23.68 -5.99
C PRO A 3 -13.76 -22.80 -5.23
N SER A 4 -12.56 -22.68 -5.78
CA SER A 4 -11.56 -21.71 -5.35
C SER A 4 -12.17 -20.30 -5.41
N ALA A 5 -12.10 -19.57 -4.30
CA ALA A 5 -12.51 -18.17 -4.19
C ALA A 5 -11.51 -17.24 -4.90
N LEU A 6 -11.29 -17.45 -6.19
CA LEU A 6 -10.41 -16.65 -7.02
C LEU A 6 -11.26 -15.75 -7.91
N CYS A 7 -11.17 -14.45 -7.60
CA CYS A 7 -11.65 -13.30 -8.37
C CYS A 7 -13.16 -13.01 -8.23
N ALA A 8 -13.48 -11.99 -7.42
CA ALA A 8 -14.76 -11.32 -7.44
C ALA A 8 -15.05 -10.73 -8.85
N PRO A 9 -16.33 -10.67 -9.27
CA PRO A 9 -16.69 -10.12 -10.57
C PRO A 9 -16.24 -8.66 -10.72
N VAL A 10 -15.74 -8.32 -11.91
CA VAL A 10 -15.48 -6.93 -12.31
C VAL A 10 -16.82 -6.18 -12.20
N GLY A 11 -16.99 -5.35 -11.17
CA GLY A 11 -18.28 -4.70 -10.90
C GLY A 11 -18.51 -4.22 -9.48
N SER A 12 -17.84 -4.79 -8.48
CA SER A 12 -17.81 -4.24 -7.13
C SER A 12 -16.46 -3.59 -6.91
N GLN A 13 -16.35 -2.26 -7.09
CA GLN A 13 -15.18 -1.57 -6.55
C GLN A 13 -15.16 -1.81 -5.04
N PRO A 14 -14.08 -2.38 -4.49
CA PRO A 14 -13.98 -2.55 -3.05
C PRO A 14 -14.17 -1.19 -2.40
N ASN A 15 -14.99 -1.15 -1.36
CA ASN A 15 -15.20 0.10 -0.66
C ASN A 15 -13.87 0.56 -0.02
N ARG A 16 -13.82 1.83 0.38
CA ARG A 16 -12.60 2.42 0.95
C ARG A 16 -12.05 1.57 2.11
N TRP A 17 -12.93 1.02 2.95
CA TRP A 17 -12.51 0.22 4.10
C TRP A 17 -11.95 -1.14 3.69
N GLU A 18 -12.61 -1.85 2.77
CA GLU A 18 -12.12 -3.12 2.21
C GLU A 18 -10.74 -2.95 1.55
N THR A 19 -10.52 -1.84 0.86
CA THR A 19 -9.22 -1.50 0.26
C THR A 19 -8.14 -1.30 1.33
N LEU A 20 -8.45 -0.58 2.41
CA LEU A 20 -7.51 -0.36 3.51
C LEU A 20 -7.17 -1.67 4.24
N CYS A 21 -8.16 -2.53 4.47
CA CYS A 21 -7.94 -3.86 5.07
C CYS A 21 -7.06 -4.75 4.19
N ALA A 22 -7.30 -4.75 2.87
CA ALA A 22 -6.46 -5.49 1.92
C ALA A 22 -5.00 -4.98 1.98
N LEU A 23 -4.80 -3.66 1.94
CA LEU A 23 -3.47 -3.04 2.01
C LEU A 23 -2.72 -3.39 3.30
N GLN A 24 -3.42 -3.48 4.45
CA GLN A 24 -2.79 -3.83 5.73
C GLN A 24 -2.13 -5.21 5.70
N THR A 25 -2.70 -6.15 4.95
CA THR A 25 -2.11 -7.49 4.77
C THR A 25 -1.08 -7.55 3.66
N LEU A 26 -1.26 -6.72 2.61
CA LEU A 26 -0.45 -6.76 1.41
C LEU A 26 0.89 -6.03 1.56
N LEU A 27 0.92 -4.88 2.23
CA LEU A 27 2.12 -4.05 2.35
C LEU A 27 3.33 -4.78 2.98
N PRO A 28 3.17 -5.57 4.07
CA PRO A 28 4.28 -6.37 4.59
C PRO A 28 4.82 -7.41 3.60
N LEU A 29 3.95 -8.01 2.79
CA LEU A 29 4.33 -9.01 1.79
C LEU A 29 5.10 -8.35 0.64
N LEU A 30 4.63 -7.19 0.17
CA LEU A 30 5.29 -6.43 -0.89
C LEU A 30 6.65 -5.88 -0.42
N LYS A 31 6.74 -5.39 0.81
CA LYS A 31 8.00 -4.97 1.42
C LYS A 31 9.01 -6.11 1.46
N ARG A 32 8.59 -7.30 1.91
CA ARG A 32 9.45 -8.48 1.93
C ARG A 32 9.93 -8.86 0.53
N ALA A 33 9.01 -8.96 -0.43
CA ALA A 33 9.35 -9.27 -1.81
C ALA A 33 10.32 -8.25 -2.43
N ALA A 34 10.16 -6.96 -2.13
CA ALA A 34 11.09 -5.92 -2.55
C ALA A 34 12.48 -6.07 -1.91
N GLY A 35 12.53 -6.47 -0.63
CA GLY A 35 13.79 -6.81 0.05
C GLY A 35 14.48 -8.00 -0.59
N ASP A 36 13.73 -9.06 -0.89
CA ASP A 36 14.24 -10.27 -1.55
C ASP A 36 14.75 -9.98 -2.99
N LEU A 37 14.20 -8.96 -3.65
CA LEU A 37 14.62 -8.49 -4.98
C LEU A 37 15.70 -7.39 -4.94
N GLU A 38 16.24 -7.06 -3.77
CA GLU A 38 17.23 -5.99 -3.57
C GLU A 38 16.78 -4.65 -4.18
N ARG A 39 15.51 -4.30 -4.00
CA ARG A 39 14.89 -3.02 -4.41
C ARG A 39 14.68 -2.11 -3.20
N PRO A 40 15.74 -1.46 -2.68
CA PRO A 40 15.67 -0.66 -1.45
C PRO A 40 14.74 0.57 -1.58
N ASP A 41 14.62 1.12 -2.79
CA ASP A 41 13.66 2.17 -3.12
C ASP A 41 12.21 1.71 -2.87
N MET A 42 11.85 0.52 -3.34
CA MET A 42 10.51 -0.04 -3.13
C MET A 42 10.27 -0.39 -1.66
N VAL A 43 11.26 -0.94 -0.96
CA VAL A 43 11.16 -1.20 0.49
C VAL A 43 10.82 0.08 1.25
N TYR A 44 11.51 1.18 0.95
CA TYR A 44 11.25 2.49 1.55
C TYR A 44 9.81 2.95 1.28
N TRP A 45 9.33 2.85 0.03
CA TRP A 45 7.98 3.27 -0.32
C TRP A 45 6.89 2.42 0.33
N PHE A 46 7.10 1.10 0.48
CA PHE A 46 6.16 0.24 1.19
C PHE A 46 6.13 0.53 2.69
N GLU A 47 7.26 0.91 3.30
CA GLU A 47 7.27 1.39 4.70
C GLU A 47 6.51 2.70 4.87
N GLN A 48 6.67 3.66 3.95
CA GLN A 48 5.90 4.92 4.00
C GLN A 48 4.40 4.66 3.84
N ALA A 49 4.03 3.77 2.91
CA ALA A 49 2.63 3.40 2.69
C ALA A 49 2.01 2.72 3.93
N ASP A 50 2.77 1.89 4.65
CA ASP A 50 2.30 1.25 5.90
C ASP A 50 2.04 2.28 7.01
N ALA A 51 2.95 3.25 7.15
CA ALA A 51 2.80 4.36 8.10
C ALA A 51 1.56 5.22 7.79
N GLU A 52 1.34 5.57 6.51
CA GLU A 52 0.17 6.34 6.10
C GLU A 52 -1.14 5.56 6.25
N LEU A 53 -1.13 4.25 5.96
CA LEU A 53 -2.28 3.39 6.20
C LEU A 53 -2.66 3.38 7.69
N ALA A 54 -1.68 3.26 8.58
CA ALA A 54 -1.90 3.32 10.02
C ALA A 54 -2.45 4.69 10.48
N ASN A 55 -2.00 5.79 9.86
CA ASN A 55 -2.53 7.13 10.12
C ASN A 55 -4.01 7.24 9.72
N ILE A 56 -4.36 6.77 8.51
CA ILE A 56 -5.74 6.76 8.00
C ILE A 56 -6.66 5.92 8.90
N ILE A 57 -6.25 4.72 9.30
CA ILE A 57 -7.04 3.83 10.17
C ILE A 57 -7.28 4.46 11.55
N ARG A 58 -6.28 5.16 12.10
CA ARG A 58 -6.40 5.87 13.38
C ARG A 58 -7.21 7.17 13.28
N GLY A 59 -7.75 7.50 12.11
CA GLY A 59 -8.49 8.75 11.89
C GLY A 59 -7.60 9.99 12.00
N ARG A 60 -6.27 9.83 11.92
CA ARG A 60 -5.38 10.98 11.81
C ARG A 60 -5.55 11.57 10.40
N PRO A 61 -5.47 12.90 10.25
CA PRO A 61 -5.34 13.48 8.93
C PRO A 61 -4.14 12.82 8.26
N SER A 62 -4.35 12.21 7.10
CA SER A 62 -3.23 11.82 6.24
C SER A 62 -2.49 13.10 5.90
N ASP A 63 -1.17 13.07 5.97
CA ASP A 63 -0.36 14.21 5.58
C ASP A 63 -0.44 14.33 4.06
N THR A 64 -1.41 15.10 3.58
CA THR A 64 -1.62 15.33 2.15
C THR A 64 -0.43 16.02 1.51
N ALA A 65 0.53 16.55 2.29
CA ALA A 65 1.79 17.09 1.81
C ALA A 65 2.91 16.04 1.74
N ALA A 66 2.77 14.86 2.38
CA ALA A 66 3.82 13.84 2.41
C ALA A 66 4.13 13.26 1.01
N ILE A 67 3.09 12.89 0.25
CA ILE A 67 3.29 12.34 -1.11
C ILE A 67 3.90 13.39 -2.07
N PRO A 68 3.38 14.64 -2.17
CA PRO A 68 4.02 15.69 -2.97
C PRO A 68 5.46 16.01 -2.54
N ALA A 69 5.75 16.05 -1.23
CA ALA A 69 7.09 16.30 -0.72
C ALA A 69 8.07 15.17 -1.07
N LEU A 70 7.62 13.93 -1.09
CA LEU A 70 8.45 12.80 -1.51
C LEU A 70 8.66 12.78 -3.03
N ILE A 71 7.64 13.10 -3.83
CA ILE A 71 7.78 13.29 -5.29
C ILE A 71 8.81 14.38 -5.60
N ALA A 72 8.75 15.50 -4.88
CA ALA A 72 9.71 16.61 -5.04
C ALA A 72 11.14 16.23 -4.65
N ARG A 73 11.33 15.21 -3.81
CA ARG A 73 12.64 14.72 -3.35
C ARG A 73 13.15 13.49 -4.11
N SER A 74 12.33 12.89 -4.97
CA SER A 74 12.76 11.77 -5.82
C SER A 74 13.78 12.25 -6.87
N PRO A 75 14.82 11.46 -7.17
CA PRO A 75 15.77 11.77 -8.22
C PRO A 75 15.05 11.96 -9.56
N GLN A 76 15.21 13.14 -10.15
CA GLN A 76 14.76 13.43 -11.52
C GLN A 76 15.86 12.91 -12.45
N ASN A 77 15.71 11.69 -12.94
CA ASN A 77 16.52 11.20 -14.06
C ASN A 77 15.94 11.72 -15.38
#